data_AF-A0A8T9CIP2-F1
#
_entry.id   AF-A0A8T9CIP2-F1
#
_cell.length_a   1.000
_cell.length_b   1.000
_cell.length_c   1.000
_cell.angle_alpha   90.00
_cell.angle_beta   90.00
_cell.angle_gamma   90.00
#
_symmetry.space_group_name_H-M   'P 1'
#
loop_
_entity.id
_entity.type
_entity.pdbx_description
1 polymer ?
#
loop_
_entity_poly.entity_id
_entity_poly.type
_entity_poly.pdbx_seq_one_letter_code
_entity_poly.pdbx_strand_id
1 'polypeptide(L)'
;VADGTISASSKDAVNGSQLKATNDDVEANTANIATNTSNIATNTANIATNTTNITNLTDSVGDLQADALLWNETKKAFSAAHGQDTTSKITNVKDADLTADSTDAVNGSQLKTTNDAVATNTTNIANNTSNIATNTTNISNLTETVTNLGEDALKWDKDNGVFTAAHGTETTSKITNVKDGDLTTGSTDAVNGSQLKTTNDAVATNTTNIATNTTNISNLTETVTNLGEDALKWDKDNGVFTAA
;
A
#
# COMPACT_ATOMS: atom_id res chain seq x y z
N VAL A 1 47.24 51.50 110.35
CA VAL A 1 46.75 50.18 110.81
C VAL A 1 47.45 49.13 109.96
N ALA A 2 48.21 48.22 110.56
CA ALA A 2 48.81 47.10 109.81
C ALA A 2 47.70 46.15 109.30
N ASP A 3 48.00 45.33 108.30
CA ASP A 3 47.04 44.34 107.81
C ASP A 3 46.68 43.36 108.94
N GLY A 4 45.38 43.19 109.19
CA GLY A 4 44.90 42.19 110.15
C GLY A 4 45.00 40.78 109.57
N THR A 5 45.19 39.76 110.39
CA THR A 5 45.22 38.39 109.88
C THR A 5 43.83 38.01 109.34
N ILE A 6 43.68 37.66 108.05
CA ILE A 6 42.41 37.20 107.47
C ILE A 6 42.26 35.70 107.71
N SER A 7 41.45 35.33 108.70
CA SER A 7 41.08 33.94 108.99
C SER A 7 39.74 33.87 109.72
N ALA A 8 39.09 32.70 109.71
CA ALA A 8 37.77 32.52 110.31
C ALA A 8 37.71 32.82 111.82
N SER A 9 38.83 32.75 112.55
CA SER A 9 38.91 32.97 114.00
C SER A 9 39.47 34.35 114.40
N SER A 10 39.96 35.12 113.43
CA SER A 10 40.62 36.40 113.70
C SER A 10 39.69 37.40 114.38
N LYS A 11 40.27 38.18 115.30
CA LYS A 11 39.65 39.35 115.92
C LYS A 11 40.41 40.63 115.58
N ASP A 12 41.41 40.54 114.71
CA ASP A 12 42.16 41.69 114.24
C ASP A 12 41.26 42.61 113.43
N ALA A 13 41.44 43.92 113.59
CA ALA A 13 40.79 44.88 112.71
C ALA A 13 41.39 44.77 111.29
N VAL A 14 40.53 44.74 110.27
CA VAL A 14 40.96 44.87 108.87
C VAL A 14 41.12 46.33 108.49
N ASN A 15 42.00 46.62 107.53
CA ASN A 15 42.23 47.97 107.03
C ASN A 15 41.70 48.17 105.60
N GLY A 16 41.89 49.39 105.08
CA GLY A 16 41.42 49.77 103.75
C GLY A 16 42.06 48.99 102.60
N SER A 17 43.32 48.56 102.68
CA SER A 17 43.97 47.79 101.60
C SER A 17 43.37 46.40 101.46
N GLN A 18 43.04 45.73 102.57
CA GLN A 18 42.41 44.40 102.56
C GLN A 18 40.97 44.45 102.03
N LEU A 19 40.21 45.48 102.40
CA LEU A 19 38.88 45.73 101.85
C LEU A 19 38.95 46.12 100.37
N LYS A 20 39.94 46.93 99.98
CA LYS A 20 40.17 47.34 98.58
C LYS A 20 40.44 46.12 97.69
N ALA A 21 41.29 45.19 98.11
CA ALA A 21 41.57 43.97 97.35
C ALA A 21 40.29 43.16 97.10
N THR A 22 39.47 42.95 98.15
CA THR A 22 38.16 42.30 98.00
C THR A 22 37.25 43.06 97.03
N ASN A 23 37.23 44.39 97.10
CA ASN A 23 36.41 45.21 96.20
C ASN A 23 36.89 45.15 94.73
N ASP A 24 38.20 45.11 94.50
CA ASP A 24 38.77 44.97 93.16
C ASP A 24 38.36 43.61 92.53
N ASP A 25 38.35 42.52 93.31
CA ASP A 25 37.85 41.21 92.86
C ASP A 25 36.33 41.25 92.56
N VAL A 26 35.55 41.97 93.38
CA VAL A 26 34.11 42.16 93.14
C VAL A 26 33.85 42.97 91.86
N GLU A 27 34.63 44.01 91.60
CA GLU A 27 34.56 44.79 90.36
C GLU A 27 34.91 43.91 89.15
N ALA A 28 35.97 43.10 89.23
CA ALA A 28 36.35 42.16 88.19
C ALA A 28 35.26 41.11 87.91
N ASN A 29 34.65 40.55 88.97
CA ASN A 29 33.51 39.64 88.83
C ASN A 29 32.29 40.32 88.20
N THR A 30 32.02 41.57 88.57
CA THR A 30 30.93 42.36 87.98
C THR A 30 31.16 42.58 86.48
N ALA A 31 32.38 42.90 86.07
CA ALA A 31 32.75 43.04 84.66
C ALA A 31 32.61 41.71 83.90
N ASN A 32 33.12 40.60 84.44
CA ASN A 32 32.99 39.27 83.83
C ASN A 32 31.53 38.85 83.66
N ILE A 33 30.68 39.14 84.66
CA ILE A 33 29.23 38.88 84.58
C ILE A 33 28.63 39.69 83.43
N ALA A 34 28.94 40.99 83.31
CA ALA A 34 28.44 41.83 82.22
C ALA A 34 28.86 41.29 80.84
N THR A 35 30.13 40.87 80.69
CA THR A 35 30.61 40.22 79.45
C THR A 35 29.86 38.92 79.16
N ASN A 36 29.67 38.07 80.17
CA ASN A 36 28.91 36.82 80.02
C ASN A 36 27.46 37.08 79.62
N THR A 37 26.80 38.07 80.23
CA THR A 37 25.45 38.50 79.85
C THR A 37 25.39 38.93 78.38
N SER A 38 26.38 39.71 77.91
CA SER A 38 26.46 40.11 76.48
C SER A 38 26.66 38.92 75.56
N ASN A 39 27.58 38.00 75.88
CA ASN A 39 27.84 36.80 75.07
C ASN A 39 26.60 35.89 75.01
N ILE A 40 25.88 35.72 76.12
CA ILE A 40 24.63 34.95 76.16
C ILE A 40 23.57 35.61 75.26
N ALA A 41 23.45 36.94 75.29
CA ALA A 41 22.52 37.66 74.41
C ALA A 41 22.86 37.46 72.92
N THR A 42 24.14 37.59 72.55
CA THR A 42 24.61 37.31 71.18
C THR A 42 24.35 35.87 70.76
N ASN A 43 24.67 34.89 71.61
CA ASN A 43 24.41 33.48 71.33
C ASN A 43 22.91 33.22 71.17
N THR A 44 22.07 33.84 72.00
CA THR A 44 20.61 33.75 71.89
C THR A 44 20.11 34.28 70.54
N ALA A 45 20.63 35.43 70.09
CA ALA A 45 20.29 35.99 68.78
C ALA A 45 20.76 35.10 67.62
N ASN A 46 22.01 34.60 67.67
CA ASN A 46 22.55 33.70 66.65
C ASN A 46 21.74 32.39 66.56
N ILE A 47 21.33 31.83 67.70
CA ILE A 47 20.47 30.64 67.76
C ILE A 47 19.11 30.93 67.12
N ALA A 48 18.51 32.09 67.39
CA ALA A 48 17.24 32.49 66.78
C ALA A 48 17.37 32.60 65.25
N THR A 49 18.42 33.25 64.75
CA THR A 49 18.70 33.33 63.30
C THR A 49 18.92 31.95 62.69
N ASN A 50 19.71 31.10 63.34
CA ASN A 50 19.95 29.73 62.85
C ASN A 50 18.66 28.91 62.81
N THR A 51 17.78 29.08 63.80
CA THR A 51 16.46 28.44 63.82
C THR A 51 15.63 28.84 62.61
N THR A 52 15.53 30.13 62.31
CA THR A 52 14.82 30.62 61.11
C THR A 52 15.43 30.08 59.82
N ASN A 53 16.75 30.08 59.69
CA ASN A 53 17.43 29.57 58.50
C ASN A 53 17.16 28.07 58.28
N ILE A 54 17.17 27.27 59.36
CA ILE A 54 16.87 25.83 59.30
C ILE A 54 15.43 25.60 58.85
N THR A 55 14.46 26.37 59.35
CA THR A 55 13.07 26.28 58.90
C THR A 55 12.96 26.58 57.41
N ASN A 56 13.53 27.69 56.93
CA ASN A 56 13.49 28.05 55.51
C ASN A 56 14.11 26.99 54.60
N LEU A 57 15.21 26.38 55.04
CA LEU A 57 15.85 25.28 54.31
C LEU A 57 14.98 24.02 54.31
N THR A 58 14.30 23.72 55.41
CA THR A 58 13.39 22.58 55.51
C THR A 58 12.23 22.74 54.54
N ASP A 59 11.63 23.94 54.47
CA ASP A 59 10.54 24.24 53.55
C ASP A 59 11.01 24.14 52.09
N SER A 60 12.16 24.74 51.76
CA SER A 60 12.74 24.68 50.41
C SER A 60 13.04 23.25 49.96
N VAL A 61 13.50 22.38 50.87
CA VAL A 61 13.72 20.96 50.59
C VAL A 61 12.40 20.24 50.36
N GLY A 62 11.35 20.58 51.13
CA GLY A 62 10.00 20.06 50.91
C GLY A 62 9.45 20.41 49.53
N ASP A 63 9.59 21.66 49.11
CA ASP A 63 9.14 22.14 47.80
C ASP A 63 9.89 21.42 46.67
N LEU A 64 11.22 21.28 46.77
CA LEU A 64 12.01 20.53 45.79
C LEU A 64 11.58 19.06 45.69
N GLN A 65 11.24 18.42 46.82
CA GLN A 65 10.75 17.04 46.81
C GLN A 65 9.37 16.92 46.16
N ALA A 66 8.52 17.94 46.27
CA ALA A 66 7.19 17.93 45.66
C ALA A 66 7.24 18.03 44.12
N ASP A 67 8.20 18.79 43.57
CA ASP A 67 8.30 19.08 42.13
C ASP A 67 9.29 18.19 41.36
N ALA A 68 10.16 17.45 42.06
CA ALA A 68 11.17 16.60 41.42
C ALA A 68 10.59 15.31 40.81
N LEU A 69 11.27 14.79 39.77
CA LEU A 69 11.08 13.41 39.32
C LEU A 69 11.69 12.45 40.34
N LEU A 70 10.85 11.86 41.17
CA LEU A 70 11.30 10.97 42.25
C LEU A 70 11.33 9.50 41.82
N TRP A 71 12.31 8.76 42.34
CA TRP A 71 12.35 7.30 42.20
C TRP A 71 11.18 6.67 42.96
N ASN A 72 10.38 5.89 42.26
CA ASN A 72 9.30 5.11 42.83
C ASN A 72 9.77 3.68 43.07
N GLU A 73 9.97 3.35 44.34
CA GLU A 73 10.54 2.05 44.76
C GLU A 73 9.67 0.86 44.34
N THR A 74 8.35 1.01 44.35
CA THR A 74 7.40 -0.04 43.95
C THR A 74 7.44 -0.27 42.43
N LYS A 75 7.52 0.80 41.65
CA LYS A 75 7.56 0.74 40.17
C LYS A 75 8.97 0.49 39.62
N LYS A 76 10.01 0.63 40.46
CA LYS A 76 11.42 0.60 40.07
C LYS A 76 11.73 1.54 38.90
N ALA A 77 11.19 2.76 38.96
CA ALA A 77 11.34 3.77 37.92
C ALA A 77 11.18 5.18 38.50
N PHE A 78 11.69 6.19 37.80
CA PHE A 78 11.35 7.58 38.09
C PHE A 78 9.89 7.86 37.72
N SER A 79 9.17 8.54 38.60
CA SER A 79 7.76 8.87 38.43
C SER A 79 7.60 10.30 37.97
N ALA A 80 6.90 10.49 36.85
CA ALA A 80 6.43 11.80 36.39
C ALA A 80 5.01 12.13 36.89
N ALA A 81 4.52 11.45 37.92
CA ALA A 81 3.28 11.85 38.59
C ALA A 81 3.54 13.12 39.41
N HIS A 82 2.63 14.09 39.32
CA HIS A 82 2.75 15.38 40.01
C HIS A 82 1.37 15.86 40.49
N GLY A 83 1.28 16.28 41.75
CA GLY A 83 0.02 16.65 42.38
C GLY A 83 -1.01 15.51 42.34
N GLN A 84 -2.20 15.80 41.81
CA GLN A 84 -3.29 14.84 41.66
C GLN A 84 -3.19 14.00 40.37
N ASP A 85 -2.29 14.37 39.45
CA ASP A 85 -2.15 13.70 38.18
C ASP A 85 -1.24 12.48 38.32
N THR A 86 -1.78 11.32 37.95
CA THR A 86 -1.03 10.05 37.99
C THR A 86 -0.01 9.92 36.85
N THR A 87 -0.07 10.80 35.86
CA THR A 87 0.85 10.90 34.71
C THR A 87 0.98 12.35 34.25
N SER A 88 2.20 12.82 34.01
CA SER A 88 2.45 14.16 33.44
C SER A 88 3.35 14.07 32.19
N LYS A 89 3.37 15.15 31.41
CA LYS A 89 4.23 15.26 30.22
C LYS A 89 5.66 15.57 30.63
N ILE A 90 6.62 14.90 30.00
CA ILE A 90 8.03 15.31 29.98
C ILE A 90 8.26 16.00 28.62
N THR A 91 8.45 17.32 28.64
CA THR A 91 8.65 18.14 27.44
C THR A 91 10.10 18.61 27.33
N ASN A 92 10.45 19.26 26.22
CA ASN A 92 11.81 19.69 25.88
C ASN A 92 12.81 18.53 25.82
N VAL A 93 12.31 17.33 25.51
CA VAL A 93 13.14 16.15 25.20
C VAL A 93 13.72 16.36 23.81
N LYS A 94 15.04 16.51 23.75
CA LYS A 94 15.78 16.56 22.48
C LYS A 94 15.58 15.26 21.70
N ASP A 95 15.63 15.32 20.38
CA ASP A 95 15.59 14.11 19.54
C ASP A 95 16.65 13.11 20.03
N ALA A 96 16.21 11.87 20.25
CA ALA A 96 17.05 10.74 20.62
C ALA A 96 17.99 10.34 19.47
N ASP A 97 19.18 9.85 19.79
CA ASP A 97 20.00 9.14 18.81
C ASP A 97 19.38 7.76 18.54
N LEU A 98 18.83 7.55 17.33
CA LEU A 98 18.10 6.33 16.96
C LEU A 98 19.06 5.21 16.51
N THR A 99 19.79 4.64 17.47
CA THR A 99 20.70 3.49 17.27
C THR A 99 20.20 2.26 18.03
N ALA A 100 20.72 1.07 17.68
CA ALA A 100 20.26 -0.20 18.26
C ALA A 100 20.45 -0.28 19.79
N ASP A 101 21.49 0.36 20.32
CA ASP A 101 21.84 0.33 21.74
C ASP A 101 21.44 1.62 22.48
N SER A 102 20.66 2.49 21.83
CA SER A 102 20.25 3.77 22.42
C SER A 102 19.32 3.56 23.62
N THR A 103 19.58 4.33 24.68
CA THR A 103 18.73 4.41 25.88
C THR A 103 18.02 5.77 25.98
N ASP A 104 18.08 6.58 24.92
CA ASP A 104 17.47 7.90 24.90
C ASP A 104 15.96 7.81 24.78
N ALA A 105 15.25 8.71 25.45
CA ALA A 105 13.81 8.85 25.29
C ALA A 105 13.49 9.48 23.92
N VAL A 106 12.65 8.81 23.12
CA VAL A 106 12.15 9.39 21.87
C VAL A 106 11.06 10.41 22.13
N ASN A 107 11.08 11.52 21.39
CA ASN A 107 10.06 12.55 21.50
C ASN A 107 8.96 12.39 20.44
N GLY A 108 7.96 13.27 20.52
CA GLY A 108 6.79 13.23 19.63
C GLY A 108 7.11 13.49 18.15
N SER A 109 8.09 14.32 17.81
CA SER A 109 8.46 14.58 16.42
C SER A 109 9.04 13.33 15.75
N GLN A 110 9.92 12.60 16.45
CA GLN A 110 10.50 11.37 15.93
C GLN A 110 9.44 10.29 15.69
N LEU A 111 8.54 10.08 16.66
CA LEU A 111 7.44 9.12 16.50
C LEU A 111 6.46 9.54 15.39
N LYS A 112 6.23 10.85 15.22
CA LYS A 112 5.39 11.39 14.14
C LYS A 112 6.00 11.10 12.76
N THR A 113 7.31 11.27 12.58
CA THR A 113 7.99 10.92 11.32
C THR A 113 7.78 9.45 10.96
N THR A 114 7.92 8.53 11.93
CA THR A 114 7.63 7.11 11.71
C THR A 114 6.17 6.88 11.34
N ASN A 115 5.23 7.51 12.05
CA ASN A 115 3.80 7.37 11.76
C ASN A 115 3.41 7.88 10.37
N ASP A 116 4.05 8.95 9.89
CA ASP A 116 3.82 9.49 8.54
C ASP A 116 4.33 8.53 7.45
N ALA A 117 5.48 7.88 7.68
CA ALA A 117 5.98 6.84 6.79
C ALA A 117 5.04 5.62 6.75
N VAL A 118 4.48 5.22 7.91
CA VAL A 118 3.49 4.14 8.00
C VAL A 118 2.19 4.51 7.28
N ALA A 119 1.71 5.74 7.42
CA ALA A 119 0.53 6.22 6.71
C ALA A 119 0.75 6.21 5.19
N THR A 120 1.93 6.65 4.73
CA THR A 120 2.34 6.60 3.31
C THR A 120 2.33 5.17 2.78
N ASN A 121 2.90 4.23 3.53
CA ASN A 121 2.88 2.81 3.16
C ASN A 121 1.45 2.26 3.08
N THR A 122 0.58 2.67 4.00
CA THR A 122 -0.83 2.27 3.99
C THR A 122 -1.55 2.73 2.73
N THR A 123 -1.33 3.97 2.30
CA THR A 123 -1.87 4.50 1.04
C THR A 123 -1.31 3.75 -0.18
N ASN A 124 0.00 3.49 -0.21
CA ASN A 124 0.62 2.75 -1.31
C ASN A 124 0.07 1.32 -1.44
N ILE A 125 -0.17 0.64 -0.32
CA ILE A 125 -0.78 -0.70 -0.30
C ILE A 125 -2.22 -0.66 -0.84
N ALA A 126 -3.01 0.35 -0.44
CA ALA A 126 -4.37 0.51 -0.95
C ALA A 126 -4.39 0.74 -2.48
N ASN A 127 -3.50 1.60 -2.99
CA ASN A 127 -3.34 1.84 -4.42
C ASN A 127 -2.94 0.57 -5.18
N ASN A 128 -1.96 -0.17 -4.65
CA ASN A 128 -1.54 -1.44 -5.25
C ASN A 128 -2.68 -2.46 -5.28
N THR A 129 -3.49 -2.53 -4.22
CA THR A 129 -4.67 -3.40 -4.16
C THR A 129 -5.68 -3.03 -5.26
N SER A 130 -5.95 -1.73 -5.44
CA SER A 130 -6.83 -1.25 -6.51
C SER A 130 -6.27 -1.59 -7.90
N ASN A 131 -4.98 -1.35 -8.14
CA ASN A 131 -4.34 -1.66 -9.41
C ASN A 131 -4.39 -3.16 -9.73
N ILE A 132 -4.18 -4.02 -8.74
CA ILE A 132 -4.29 -5.48 -8.89
C ILE A 132 -5.72 -5.89 -9.24
N ALA A 133 -6.73 -5.29 -8.61
CA ALA A 133 -8.13 -5.56 -8.94
C ALA A 133 -8.45 -5.15 -10.40
N THR A 134 -8.02 -3.97 -10.83
CA THR A 134 -8.16 -3.51 -12.22
C THR A 134 -7.46 -4.45 -13.20
N ASN A 135 -6.22 -4.85 -12.91
CA ASN A 135 -5.48 -5.79 -13.75
C ASN A 135 -6.17 -7.15 -13.83
N THR A 136 -6.76 -7.64 -12.73
CA THR A 136 -7.53 -8.89 -12.70
C THR A 136 -8.72 -8.82 -13.64
N THR A 137 -9.49 -7.72 -13.62
CA THR A 137 -10.61 -7.51 -14.55
C THR A 137 -10.13 -7.44 -16.00
N ASN A 138 -9.06 -6.69 -16.29
CA ASN A 138 -8.52 -6.57 -17.64
C ASN A 138 -8.07 -7.93 -18.20
N ILE A 139 -7.41 -8.75 -17.37
CA ILE A 139 -6.98 -10.11 -17.75
C ILE A 139 -8.20 -11.00 -18.02
N SER A 140 -9.26 -10.90 -17.20
CA SER A 140 -10.50 -11.64 -17.43
C SER A 140 -11.12 -11.28 -18.78
N ASN A 141 -11.24 -9.98 -19.10
CA ASN A 141 -11.80 -9.51 -20.36
C ASN A 141 -10.96 -9.94 -21.57
N LEU A 142 -9.62 -9.90 -21.44
CA LEU A 142 -8.71 -10.40 -22.47
C LEU A 142 -8.86 -11.91 -22.67
N THR A 143 -9.00 -12.67 -21.58
CA THR A 143 -9.22 -14.12 -21.64
C THR A 143 -10.52 -14.45 -22.36
N GLU A 144 -11.60 -13.73 -22.06
CA GLU A 144 -12.88 -13.87 -22.76
C GLU A 144 -12.75 -13.52 -24.24
N THR A 145 -12.10 -12.40 -24.57
CA THR A 145 -11.87 -12.00 -25.97
C THR A 145 -11.08 -13.06 -26.74
N VAL A 146 -10.00 -13.59 -26.15
CA VAL A 146 -9.18 -14.64 -26.77
C VAL A 146 -9.98 -15.93 -26.92
N THR A 147 -10.81 -16.29 -25.95
CA THR A 147 -11.70 -17.45 -26.03
C THR A 147 -12.69 -17.28 -27.18
N ASN A 148 -13.35 -16.13 -27.29
CA ASN A 148 -14.31 -15.85 -28.35
C ASN A 148 -13.64 -15.85 -29.75
N LEU A 149 -12.46 -15.25 -29.89
CA LEU A 149 -11.67 -15.36 -31.13
C LEU A 149 -11.30 -16.81 -31.44
N GLY A 150 -10.94 -17.57 -30.42
CA GLY A 150 -10.68 -19.00 -30.48
C GLY A 150 -11.92 -19.83 -30.81
N GLU A 151 -13.14 -19.29 -30.71
CA GLU A 151 -14.40 -19.94 -31.06
C GLU A 151 -14.90 -19.54 -32.46
N ASP A 152 -14.82 -18.26 -32.81
CA ASP A 152 -15.46 -17.64 -33.98
C ASP A 152 -14.55 -17.52 -35.22
N ALA A 153 -13.24 -17.71 -35.09
CA ALA A 153 -12.32 -17.66 -36.22
C ALA A 153 -12.34 -18.94 -37.09
N LEU A 154 -11.94 -18.82 -38.36
CA LEU A 154 -11.53 -19.99 -39.16
C LEU A 154 -10.30 -20.62 -38.51
N LYS A 155 -10.43 -21.85 -38.04
CA LYS A 155 -9.40 -22.53 -37.25
C LYS A 155 -8.66 -23.55 -38.07
N TRP A 156 -7.36 -23.67 -37.80
CA TRP A 156 -6.58 -24.80 -38.30
C TRP A 156 -6.95 -26.05 -37.50
N ASP A 157 -7.60 -26.99 -38.18
CA ASP A 157 -7.82 -28.33 -37.70
C ASP A 157 -6.54 -29.13 -37.94
N LYS A 158 -5.74 -29.30 -36.88
CA LYS A 158 -4.45 -29.98 -36.95
C LYS A 158 -4.57 -31.46 -37.28
N ASP A 159 -5.65 -32.10 -36.85
CA ASP A 159 -5.84 -33.55 -37.00
C ASP A 159 -6.24 -33.89 -38.43
N ASN A 160 -7.05 -33.02 -39.06
CA ASN A 160 -7.46 -33.18 -40.45
C ASN A 160 -6.57 -32.42 -41.45
N GLY A 161 -5.65 -31.57 -40.97
CA GLY A 161 -4.72 -30.82 -41.81
C GLY A 161 -5.38 -29.78 -42.71
N VAL A 162 -6.47 -29.15 -42.25
CA VAL A 162 -7.27 -28.19 -43.02
C VAL A 162 -7.71 -27.00 -42.17
N PHE A 163 -8.10 -25.89 -42.79
CA PHE A 163 -8.88 -24.86 -42.10
C PHE A 163 -10.36 -25.27 -42.06
N THR A 164 -10.98 -25.22 -40.89
CA THR A 164 -12.39 -25.56 -40.70
C THR A 164 -13.25 -24.30 -40.54
N ALA A 165 -14.44 -24.34 -41.15
CA ALA A 165 -15.52 -23.38 -40.95
C ALA A 165 -16.64 -23.92 -40.05
N ALA A 166 -16.37 -25.00 -39.30
CA ALA A 166 -17.30 -25.48 -38.26
C ALA A 166 -17.45 -24.40 -37.17
N HIS A 167 -18.69 -24.16 -36.73
CA HIS A 167 -19.01 -23.14 -35.73
C HIS A 167 -20.15 -23.61 -34.84
N GLY A 168 -20.00 -23.45 -33.52
CA GLY A 168 -20.96 -23.97 -32.55
C GLY A 168 -21.21 -25.47 -32.71
N THR A 169 -22.47 -25.85 -32.91
CA THR A 169 -22.88 -27.24 -33.17
C THR A 169 -22.85 -27.62 -34.65
N GLU A 170 -22.60 -26.66 -35.54
CA GLU A 170 -22.61 -26.88 -36.98
C GLU A 170 -21.25 -27.38 -37.46
N THR A 171 -21.25 -28.54 -38.12
CA THR A 171 -20.03 -29.14 -38.67
C THR A 171 -19.50 -28.42 -39.91
N THR A 172 -20.34 -27.61 -40.57
CA THR A 172 -19.98 -26.78 -41.73
C THR A 172 -20.76 -25.47 -41.69
N SER A 173 -20.10 -24.35 -42.00
CA SER A 173 -20.76 -23.04 -42.12
C SER A 173 -20.51 -22.41 -43.49
N LYS A 174 -21.34 -21.44 -43.86
CA LYS A 174 -21.14 -20.64 -45.07
C LYS A 174 -19.99 -19.65 -44.84
N ILE A 175 -19.08 -19.56 -45.82
CA ILE A 175 -18.15 -18.45 -45.94
C ILE A 175 -18.72 -17.49 -46.98
N THR A 176 -19.20 -16.34 -46.54
CA THR A 176 -19.79 -15.30 -47.40
C THR A 176 -18.84 -14.12 -47.54
N ASN A 177 -19.23 -13.11 -48.34
CA ASN A 177 -18.37 -11.96 -48.68
C ASN A 177 -17.05 -12.38 -49.35
N VAL A 178 -17.04 -13.55 -49.99
CA VAL A 178 -15.95 -14.01 -50.84
C VAL A 178 -16.03 -13.25 -52.15
N LYS A 179 -15.02 -12.41 -52.41
CA LYS A 179 -14.86 -11.71 -53.68
C LYS A 179 -14.69 -12.73 -54.81
N ASP A 180 -15.15 -12.40 -56.02
CA ASP A 180 -14.91 -13.23 -57.22
C ASP A 180 -13.43 -13.58 -57.31
N GLY A 181 -13.12 -14.87 -57.34
CA GLY A 181 -11.75 -15.36 -57.46
C GLY A 181 -11.24 -15.28 -58.90
N ASP A 182 -9.94 -15.08 -59.10
CA ASP A 182 -9.39 -15.02 -60.44
C ASP A 182 -9.49 -16.39 -61.13
N LEU A 183 -10.05 -16.43 -62.35
CA LEU A 183 -10.25 -17.68 -63.10
C LEU A 183 -9.09 -17.93 -64.07
N THR A 184 -7.92 -18.22 -63.52
CA THR A 184 -6.69 -18.52 -64.28
C THR A 184 -6.10 -19.89 -63.90
N THR A 185 -5.25 -20.47 -64.76
CA THR A 185 -4.72 -21.84 -64.60
C THR A 185 -3.95 -22.09 -63.30
N GLY A 186 -3.43 -21.06 -62.65
CA GLY A 186 -2.68 -21.17 -61.39
C GLY A 186 -3.38 -20.55 -60.18
N SER A 187 -4.66 -20.18 -60.31
CA SER A 187 -5.38 -19.48 -59.23
C SER A 187 -5.56 -20.36 -57.99
N THR A 188 -5.38 -19.75 -56.82
CA THR A 188 -5.66 -20.34 -55.50
C THR A 188 -6.84 -19.66 -54.80
N ASP A 189 -7.57 -18.82 -55.52
CA ASP A 189 -8.70 -18.09 -54.96
C ASP A 189 -9.92 -19.01 -54.82
N ALA A 190 -10.69 -18.82 -53.75
CA ALA A 190 -11.99 -19.45 -53.63
C ALA A 190 -12.95 -18.85 -54.66
N VAL A 191 -13.68 -19.70 -55.38
CA VAL A 191 -14.77 -19.26 -56.27
C VAL A 191 -16.04 -19.07 -55.46
N ASN A 192 -16.78 -18.00 -55.75
CA ASN A 192 -18.05 -17.72 -55.08
C ASN A 192 -19.27 -18.20 -55.91
N GLY A 193 -20.45 -18.01 -55.34
CA GLY A 193 -21.71 -18.47 -55.94
C GLY A 193 -22.06 -17.78 -57.28
N SER A 194 -21.71 -16.51 -57.50
CA SER A 194 -21.99 -15.82 -58.76
C SER A 194 -21.20 -16.42 -59.92
N GLN A 195 -19.92 -16.71 -59.71
CA GLN A 195 -19.06 -17.30 -60.73
C GLN A 195 -19.53 -18.71 -61.13
N LEU A 196 -19.88 -19.54 -60.15
CA LEU A 196 -20.43 -20.89 -60.41
C LEU A 196 -21.79 -20.79 -61.13
N LYS A 197 -22.61 -19.80 -60.77
CA LYS A 197 -23.89 -19.58 -61.45
C LYS A 197 -23.71 -19.19 -62.92
N THR A 198 -22.80 -18.27 -63.25
CA THR A 198 -22.51 -17.91 -64.66
C THR A 198 -22.13 -19.14 -65.49
N THR A 199 -21.33 -20.03 -64.92
CA THR A 199 -20.97 -21.31 -65.57
C THR A 199 -22.20 -22.20 -65.77
N ASN A 200 -23.03 -22.36 -64.75
CA ASN A 200 -24.25 -23.18 -64.84
C ASN A 200 -25.27 -22.63 -65.85
N ASP A 201 -25.42 -21.32 -65.96
CA ASP A 201 -26.30 -20.68 -66.94
C ASP A 201 -25.83 -20.98 -68.39
N ALA A 202 -24.51 -20.99 -68.62
CA ALA A 202 -23.93 -21.36 -69.92
C ALA A 202 -24.15 -22.85 -70.25
N VAL A 203 -24.03 -23.74 -69.25
CA VAL A 203 -24.31 -25.18 -69.41
C VAL A 203 -25.79 -25.43 -69.73
N ALA A 204 -26.70 -24.75 -69.05
CA ALA A 204 -28.13 -24.83 -69.34
C ALA A 204 -28.44 -24.38 -70.79
N THR A 205 -27.83 -23.28 -71.23
CA THR A 205 -27.94 -22.80 -72.62
C THR A 205 -27.48 -23.86 -73.63
N ASN A 206 -26.32 -24.47 -73.38
CA ASN A 206 -25.82 -25.55 -74.25
C ASN A 206 -26.76 -26.74 -74.28
N THR A 207 -27.38 -27.10 -73.15
CA THR A 207 -28.37 -28.18 -73.07
C THR A 207 -29.57 -27.91 -73.97
N THR A 208 -30.10 -26.69 -73.95
CA THR A 208 -31.19 -26.26 -74.84
C THR A 208 -30.78 -26.30 -76.31
N ASN A 209 -29.58 -25.83 -76.63
CA ASN A 209 -29.05 -25.86 -77.99
C ASN A 209 -28.91 -27.30 -78.52
N ILE A 210 -28.41 -28.21 -77.69
CA ILE A 210 -28.29 -29.63 -78.04
C ILE A 210 -29.67 -30.24 -78.26
N ALA A 211 -30.64 -30.00 -77.39
CA ALA A 211 -32.00 -30.52 -77.58
C ALA A 211 -32.63 -30.02 -78.88
N THR A 212 -32.43 -28.74 -79.20
CA THR A 212 -32.86 -28.13 -80.47
C THR A 212 -32.18 -28.82 -81.65
N ASN A 213 -30.86 -29.05 -81.57
CA ASN A 213 -30.13 -29.78 -82.61
C ASN A 213 -30.65 -31.21 -82.77
N THR A 214 -30.95 -31.91 -81.69
CA THR A 214 -31.54 -33.26 -81.74
C THR A 214 -32.90 -33.25 -82.45
N THR A 215 -33.79 -32.31 -82.12
CA THR A 215 -35.07 -32.14 -82.82
C THR A 215 -34.84 -31.85 -84.31
N ASN A 216 -33.92 -30.95 -84.64
CA ASN A 216 -33.58 -30.62 -86.02
C ASN A 216 -33.05 -31.85 -86.77
N ILE A 217 -32.19 -32.66 -86.16
CA ILE A 217 -31.66 -33.90 -86.73
C ILE A 217 -32.78 -34.93 -86.92
N SER A 218 -33.69 -35.07 -85.96
CA SER A 218 -34.86 -35.95 -86.08
C SER A 218 -35.75 -35.55 -87.24
N ASN A 219 -36.09 -34.26 -87.34
CA ASN A 219 -36.90 -33.72 -88.44
C ASN A 219 -36.22 -33.91 -89.80
N LEU A 220 -34.89 -33.75 -89.85
CA LEU A 220 -34.11 -34.02 -91.06
C LEU A 220 -34.14 -35.51 -91.42
N THR A 221 -34.01 -36.39 -90.44
CA THR A 221 -34.08 -37.85 -90.62
C THR A 221 -35.44 -38.26 -91.17
N GLU A 222 -36.53 -37.70 -90.65
CA GLU A 222 -37.90 -37.91 -91.15
C GLU A 222 -38.04 -37.39 -92.59
N THR A 223 -37.57 -36.17 -92.87
CA THR A 223 -37.61 -35.60 -94.24
C THR A 223 -36.86 -36.47 -95.24
N VAL A 224 -35.67 -36.94 -94.88
CA VAL A 224 -34.87 -37.85 -95.73
C VAL A 224 -35.58 -39.19 -95.93
N THR A 225 -36.21 -39.72 -94.88
CA THR A 225 -37.01 -40.96 -94.97
C THR A 225 -38.17 -40.79 -95.93
N ASN A 226 -38.96 -39.71 -95.79
CA ASN A 226 -40.08 -39.40 -96.67
C ASN A 226 -39.64 -39.22 -98.13
N LEU A 227 -38.53 -38.51 -98.38
CA LEU A 227 -37.98 -38.41 -99.74
C LEU A 227 -37.57 -39.79 -100.30
N GLY A 228 -37.06 -40.70 -99.47
CA GLY A 228 -36.75 -42.07 -99.87
C GLY A 228 -37.98 -42.92 -100.17
N GLU A 229 -39.10 -42.66 -99.49
CA GLU A 229 -40.40 -43.29 -99.75
C GLU A 229 -41.12 -42.70 -100.97
N ASP A 230 -40.94 -41.41 -101.28
CA ASP A 230 -41.55 -40.76 -102.45
C ASP A 230 -40.69 -40.86 -103.72
N ALA A 231 -39.40 -41.18 -103.58
CA ALA A 231 -38.48 -41.26 -104.71
C ALA A 231 -38.76 -42.48 -105.59
N LEU A 232 -38.63 -42.31 -106.90
CA LEU A 232 -38.53 -43.43 -107.82
C LEU A 232 -37.24 -44.22 -107.53
N LYS A 233 -37.37 -45.47 -107.12
CA LYS A 233 -36.24 -46.38 -106.90
C LYS A 233 -35.75 -46.89 -108.25
N TRP A 234 -34.45 -46.79 -108.48
CA TRP A 234 -33.83 -47.38 -109.67
C TRP A 234 -33.73 -48.90 -109.49
N ASP A 235 -34.45 -49.66 -110.32
CA ASP A 235 -34.31 -51.11 -110.41
C ASP A 235 -33.18 -51.44 -111.39
N LYS A 236 -32.01 -51.73 -110.84
CA LYS A 236 -30.81 -52.10 -111.63
C LYS A 236 -30.99 -53.37 -112.46
N ASP A 237 -31.90 -54.27 -112.05
CA ASP A 237 -32.09 -55.58 -112.68
C ASP A 237 -33.03 -55.48 -113.88
N ASN A 238 -33.98 -54.53 -113.84
CA ASN A 238 -34.91 -54.26 -114.93
C ASN A 238 -34.60 -53.00 -115.75
N GLY A 239 -33.62 -52.19 -115.33
CA GLY A 239 -33.20 -50.97 -116.05
C GLY A 239 -34.26 -49.87 -116.09
N VAL A 240 -35.15 -49.83 -115.10
CA VAL A 240 -36.28 -48.88 -115.01
C VAL A 240 -36.37 -48.25 -113.63
N PHE A 241 -37.01 -47.09 -113.56
CA PHE A 241 -37.43 -46.49 -112.30
C PHE A 241 -38.78 -47.07 -111.86
N THR A 242 -38.86 -47.60 -110.65
CA THR A 242 -40.11 -48.06 -110.04
C THR A 242 -40.52 -47.10 -108.93
N ALA A 243 -41.82 -46.87 -108.75
CA ALA A 243 -42.29 -46.20 -107.55
C ALA A 243 -41.85 -47.01 -106.31
N ALA A 244 -41.43 -46.29 -105.28
CA ALA A 244 -40.90 -46.84 -104.04
C ALA A 244 -41.89 -47.71 -103.27
#